data_AF-G6EZM7-F1
#
_entry.id   AF-G6EZM7-F1
#
_cell.length_a   1.000
_cell.length_b   1.000
_cell.length_c   1.000
_cell.angle_alpha   90.00
_cell.angle_beta   90.00
_cell.angle_gamma   90.00
#
_symmetry.space_group_name_H-M   'P 1'
#
loop_
_entity.id
_entity.type
_entity.pdbx_description
1 polymer ?
#
loop_
_entity_poly.entity_id
_entity_poly.type
_entity_poly.pdbx_seq_one_letter_code
_entity_poly.pdbx_strand_id
1 'polypeptide(L)'
;MKLYKFASIFTLTFCSITSISYAQDTPLPSLAIRSLQTREFTELSKDQAIAVGLATFQDLGFIITETSAPLGFIKANQTRPDDNMIIQATLTLIPDPTKNNTITARLSLSTAPFYTGEEGANLAGQLPRQSTMLKTPKLYQQFFQAFSNAIQLKKAL
;
A
#
# COMPACT_ATOMS: atom_id res chain seq x y z
N MET A 1 4.55 -69.22 -16.58
CA MET A 1 3.62 -68.16 -16.13
C MET A 1 4.33 -67.28 -15.11
N LYS A 2 4.65 -66.03 -15.46
CA LYS A 2 5.32 -65.07 -14.57
C LYS A 2 4.28 -64.07 -14.04
N LEU A 3 4.02 -64.08 -12.74
CA LEU A 3 3.16 -63.10 -12.05
C LEU A 3 3.95 -61.81 -11.80
N TYR A 4 3.50 -60.70 -12.38
CA TYR A 4 4.02 -59.37 -12.10
C TYR A 4 3.39 -58.82 -10.81
N LYS A 5 4.21 -58.55 -9.79
CA LYS A 5 3.80 -57.79 -8.60
C LYS A 5 3.84 -56.30 -8.95
N PHE A 6 2.67 -55.69 -9.11
CA PHE A 6 2.51 -54.24 -9.22
C PHE A 6 2.42 -53.66 -7.80
N ALA A 7 3.50 -53.07 -7.30
CA ALA A 7 3.52 -52.32 -6.05
C ALA A 7 3.22 -50.85 -6.36
N SER A 8 1.97 -50.43 -6.10
CA SER A 8 1.52 -49.04 -6.22
C SER A 8 2.01 -48.26 -5.00
N ILE A 9 2.99 -47.37 -5.19
CA ILE A 9 3.51 -46.48 -4.15
C ILE A 9 2.68 -45.20 -4.17
N PHE A 10 1.81 -45.04 -3.17
CA PHE A 10 1.00 -43.85 -2.94
C PHE A 10 1.86 -42.80 -2.21
N THR A 11 2.41 -41.83 -2.95
CA THR A 11 3.18 -40.73 -2.36
C THR A 11 2.23 -39.66 -1.80
N LEU A 12 2.14 -39.58 -0.47
CA LEU A 12 1.51 -38.48 0.27
C LEU A 12 2.31 -37.18 0.05
N THR A 13 1.73 -36.24 -0.70
CA THR A 13 2.21 -34.87 -0.80
C THR A 13 1.94 -34.12 0.49
N PHE A 14 3.00 -33.82 1.25
CA PHE A 14 2.97 -32.87 2.36
C PHE A 14 2.69 -31.46 1.81
N CYS A 15 1.49 -30.94 2.08
CA CYS A 15 1.19 -29.52 1.93
C CYS A 15 1.88 -28.78 3.08
N SER A 16 2.97 -28.07 2.78
CA SER A 16 3.63 -27.21 3.76
C SER A 16 2.72 -26.00 4.03
N ILE A 17 1.99 -26.04 5.14
CA ILE A 17 1.28 -24.87 5.66
C ILE A 17 2.34 -23.84 6.03
N THR A 18 2.51 -22.81 5.19
CA THR A 18 3.27 -21.62 5.56
C THR A 18 2.48 -20.89 6.63
N SER A 19 2.89 -21.04 7.88
CA SER A 19 2.44 -20.16 8.95
C SER A 19 2.88 -18.74 8.61
N ILE A 20 1.91 -17.84 8.48
CA ILE A 20 2.15 -16.41 8.34
C ILE A 20 2.69 -15.94 9.68
N SER A 21 4.01 -15.83 9.78
CA SER A 21 4.65 -15.16 10.89
C SER A 21 4.40 -13.66 10.74
N TYR A 22 3.64 -13.07 11.65
CA TYR A 22 3.54 -11.63 11.78
C TYR A 22 4.93 -11.13 12.19
N ALA A 23 5.72 -10.69 11.21
CA ALA A 23 7.02 -10.10 11.44
C ALA A 23 6.85 -8.96 12.44
N GLN A 24 7.47 -9.13 13.61
CA GLN A 24 7.60 -8.08 14.62
C GLN A 24 8.15 -6.82 13.93
N ASP A 25 7.41 -5.71 14.05
CA ASP A 25 7.78 -4.39 13.54
C ASP A 25 9.08 -3.94 14.22
N THR A 26 10.24 -4.34 13.67
CA THR A 26 11.51 -3.72 14.04
C THR A 26 11.43 -2.23 13.69
N PRO A 27 11.71 -1.31 14.63
CA PRO A 27 11.62 0.12 14.35
C PRO A 27 12.64 0.49 13.27
N LEU A 28 12.15 0.73 12.05
CA LEU A 28 12.99 1.15 10.94
C LEU A 28 13.61 2.53 11.22
N PRO A 29 14.88 2.76 10.85
CA PRO A 29 15.48 4.09 10.91
C PRO A 29 14.70 5.06 10.01
N SER A 30 14.68 6.34 10.38
CA SER A 30 13.91 7.38 9.67
C SER A 30 14.23 7.46 8.18
N LEU A 31 15.48 7.19 7.80
CA LEU A 31 15.93 7.13 6.40
C LEU A 31 15.28 5.98 5.63
N ALA A 32 15.20 4.78 6.24
CA ALA A 32 14.56 3.64 5.62
C ALA A 32 13.06 3.90 5.38
N ILE A 33 12.38 4.56 6.31
CA ILE A 33 10.97 4.95 6.14
C ILE A 33 10.82 5.91 4.95
N ARG A 34 11.68 6.93 4.85
CA ARG A 34 11.65 7.87 3.70
C ARG A 34 11.92 7.16 2.37
N SER A 35 12.81 6.16 2.36
CA SER A 35 13.09 5.36 1.17
C SER A 35 11.91 4.54 0.69
N LEU A 36 10.96 4.21 1.58
CA LEU A 36 9.71 3.54 1.21
C LEU A 36 8.66 4.54 0.71
N GLN A 37 8.64 5.73 1.30
CA GLN A 37 7.63 6.77 1.06
C GLN A 37 7.84 7.56 -0.24
N THR A 38 9.04 7.58 -0.80
CA THR A 38 9.38 8.50 -1.89
C THR A 38 9.86 7.77 -3.14
N ARG A 39 9.32 8.17 -4.30
CA ARG A 39 9.75 7.73 -5.64
C ARG A 39 9.81 8.92 -6.59
N GLU A 40 10.79 8.90 -7.49
CA GLU A 40 10.94 9.87 -8.56
C GLU A 40 10.42 9.24 -9.86
N PHE A 41 9.68 10.03 -10.65
CA PHE A 41 9.15 9.64 -11.94
C PHE A 41 9.56 10.68 -12.99
N THR A 42 10.10 10.21 -14.11
CA THR A 42 10.53 11.05 -15.23
C THR A 42 9.46 11.12 -16.31
N GLU A 43 9.53 12.16 -17.14
CA GLU A 43 8.63 12.39 -18.29
C GLU A 43 7.15 12.45 -17.89
N LEU A 44 6.84 13.04 -16.74
CA LEU A 44 5.49 13.16 -16.22
C LEU A 44 5.20 14.61 -15.86
N SER A 45 4.18 15.20 -16.50
CA SER A 45 3.71 16.54 -16.09
C SER A 45 2.97 16.45 -14.76
N LYS A 46 2.87 17.57 -14.03
CA LYS A 46 2.15 17.62 -12.75
C LYS A 46 0.69 17.20 -12.89
N ASP A 47 0.00 17.69 -13.92
CA ASP A 47 -1.41 17.37 -14.16
C ASP A 47 -1.60 15.89 -14.50
N GLN A 48 -0.66 15.33 -15.27
CA GLN A 48 -0.65 13.90 -15.54
C GLN A 48 -0.40 13.09 -14.27
N ALA A 49 0.53 13.51 -13.41
CA ALA A 49 0.82 12.85 -12.14
C ALA A 49 -0.38 12.86 -11.18
N ILE A 50 -1.12 13.96 -11.13
CA ILE A 50 -2.35 14.06 -10.32
C ILE A 50 -3.40 13.08 -10.85
N ALA A 51 -3.65 13.07 -12.16
CA ALA A 51 -4.63 12.15 -12.76
C ALA A 51 -4.26 10.68 -12.51
N VAL A 52 -2.98 10.33 -12.67
CA VAL A 52 -2.45 9.00 -12.35
C VAL A 52 -2.63 8.68 -10.86
N GLY A 53 -2.31 9.61 -9.97
CA GLY A 53 -2.48 9.43 -8.52
C GLY A 53 -3.93 9.17 -8.12
N LEU A 54 -4.88 9.91 -8.71
CA LEU A 54 -6.31 9.72 -8.48
C LEU A 54 -6.77 8.33 -8.96
N ALA A 55 -6.40 7.94 -10.18
CA ALA A 55 -6.71 6.62 -10.72
C ALA A 55 -6.11 5.50 -9.85
N THR A 56 -4.84 5.65 -9.45
CA THR A 56 -4.15 4.67 -8.59
C THR A 56 -4.87 4.49 -7.26
N PHE A 57 -5.34 5.57 -6.62
CA PHE A 57 -6.11 5.46 -5.39
C PHE A 57 -7.44 4.75 -5.62
N GLN A 58 -8.16 5.05 -6.69
CA GLN A 58 -9.42 4.40 -7.03
C GLN A 58 -9.23 2.90 -7.31
N ASP A 59 -8.21 2.52 -8.08
CA ASP A 59 -7.89 1.13 -8.41
C ASP A 59 -7.54 0.30 -7.17
N LEU A 60 -6.90 0.93 -6.19
CA LEU A 60 -6.54 0.30 -4.91
C LEU A 60 -7.71 0.30 -3.90
N GLY A 61 -8.89 0.80 -4.28
CA GLY A 61 -10.07 0.83 -3.42
C GLY A 61 -10.00 1.89 -2.33
N PHE A 62 -9.25 2.96 -2.52
CA PHE A 62 -9.28 4.14 -1.66
C PHE A 62 -10.35 5.12 -2.13
N ILE A 63 -11.06 5.71 -1.17
CA ILE A 63 -12.00 6.81 -1.39
C ILE A 63 -11.22 8.13 -1.23
N ILE A 64 -11.18 8.94 -2.28
CA ILE A 64 -10.54 10.25 -2.24
C ILE A 64 -11.36 11.19 -1.36
N THR A 65 -10.73 11.74 -0.33
CA THR A 65 -11.38 12.66 0.62
C THR A 65 -11.07 14.12 0.32
N GLU A 66 -9.86 14.40 -0.17
CA GLU A 66 -9.41 15.76 -0.44
C GLU A 66 -8.40 15.75 -1.58
N THR A 67 -8.43 16.76 -2.44
CA THR A 67 -7.45 16.95 -3.50
C THR A 67 -7.19 18.42 -3.73
N SER A 68 -5.94 18.78 -4.03
CA SER A 68 -5.55 20.12 -4.42
C SER A 68 -4.55 20.03 -5.57
N ALA A 69 -5.03 20.31 -6.78
CA ALA A 69 -4.19 20.33 -7.98
C ALA A 69 -3.06 21.37 -7.90
N PRO A 70 -3.28 22.61 -7.42
CA PRO A 70 -2.20 23.58 -7.24
C PRO A 70 -1.10 23.12 -6.29
N LEU A 71 -1.43 22.31 -5.28
CA LEU A 71 -0.45 21.79 -4.32
C LEU A 71 0.11 20.41 -4.71
N GLY A 72 -0.45 19.76 -5.73
CA GLY A 72 -0.10 18.37 -6.06
C GLY A 72 -0.45 17.41 -4.92
N PHE A 73 -1.52 17.69 -4.18
CA PHE A 73 -1.88 17.00 -2.95
C PHE A 73 -3.13 16.14 -3.16
N ILE A 74 -3.08 14.89 -2.71
CA ILE A 74 -4.24 13.99 -2.72
C ILE A 74 -4.28 13.27 -1.37
N LYS A 75 -5.45 13.29 -0.73
CA LYS A 75 -5.73 12.53 0.49
C LYS A 75 -6.86 11.55 0.22
N ALA A 76 -6.68 10.31 0.66
CA ALA A 76 -7.64 9.25 0.44
C ALA A 76 -7.67 8.29 1.62
N ASN A 77 -8.80 7.63 1.84
CA ASN A 77 -9.01 6.68 2.92
C ASN A 77 -9.46 5.33 2.37
N GLN A 78 -8.96 4.24 2.96
CA GLN A 78 -9.47 2.89 2.73
C GLN A 78 -9.95 2.32 4.06
N THR A 79 -11.25 2.01 4.13
CA THR A 79 -11.85 1.36 5.29
C THR A 79 -11.64 -0.14 5.21
N ARG A 80 -11.17 -0.74 6.30
CA ARG A 80 -11.05 -2.18 6.50
C ARG A 80 -11.87 -2.56 7.74
N PRO A 81 -13.17 -2.86 7.57
CA PRO A 81 -14.04 -3.13 8.70
C PRO A 81 -13.63 -4.39 9.45
N ASP A 82 -13.16 -5.43 8.73
CA ASP A 82 -12.67 -6.69 9.31
C ASP A 82 -11.48 -6.48 10.27
N ASP A 83 -10.64 -5.47 9.98
CA ASP A 83 -9.46 -5.12 10.79
C ASP A 83 -9.76 -3.99 11.80
N ASN A 84 -11.01 -3.51 11.89
CA ASN A 84 -11.40 -2.31 12.65
C ASN A 84 -10.49 -1.10 12.37
N MET A 85 -10.15 -0.87 11.10
CA MET A 85 -9.10 0.09 10.75
C MET A 85 -9.46 0.91 9.50
N ILE A 86 -9.11 2.19 9.54
CA ILE A 86 -9.08 3.08 8.39
C ILE A 86 -7.63 3.35 8.04
N ILE A 87 -7.21 3.01 6.82
CA ILE A 87 -5.93 3.43 6.27
C ILE A 87 -6.12 4.80 5.65
N GLN A 88 -5.43 5.79 6.19
CA GLN A 88 -5.36 7.13 5.66
C GLN A 88 -4.09 7.27 4.82
N ALA A 89 -4.26 7.69 3.58
CA ALA A 89 -3.18 7.91 2.64
C ALA A 89 -3.10 9.39 2.27
N THR A 90 -1.88 9.90 2.16
CA THR A 90 -1.59 11.25 1.69
C THR A 90 -0.47 11.18 0.67
N LEU A 91 -0.77 11.58 -0.56
CA LEU A 91 0.17 11.69 -1.66
C LEU A 91 0.48 13.17 -1.91
N THR A 92 1.76 13.48 -2.02
CA THR A 92 2.25 14.80 -2.45
C THR A 92 3.11 14.61 -3.69
N LEU A 93 2.82 15.40 -4.73
CA LEU A 93 3.46 15.37 -6.03
C LEU A 93 4.24 16.68 -6.21
N ILE A 94 5.55 16.58 -6.13
CA ILE A 94 6.46 17.73 -6.12
C ILE A 94 7.19 17.76 -7.47
N PRO A 95 6.93 18.76 -8.34
CA PRO A 95 7.71 18.95 -9.55
C PRO A 95 9.12 19.41 -9.18
N ASP A 96 10.12 18.84 -9.86
CA ASP A 96 11.50 19.29 -9.78
C ASP A 96 11.71 20.42 -10.80
N PRO A 97 11.99 21.67 -10.37
CA PRO A 97 12.19 22.79 -11.28
C PRO A 97 13.49 22.67 -12.10
N THR A 98 14.43 21.82 -11.67
CA THR A 98 15.75 21.66 -12.31
C THR A 98 15.76 20.59 -13.38
N LYS A 99 14.80 19.65 -13.33
CA LYS A 99 14.70 18.52 -14.25
C LYS A 99 13.41 18.60 -15.04
N ASN A 100 13.51 18.61 -16.37
CA ASN A 100 12.33 18.64 -17.24
C ASN A 100 11.40 17.46 -16.94
N ASN A 101 10.13 17.77 -16.65
CA ASN A 101 9.05 16.79 -16.44
C ASN A 101 9.38 15.68 -15.43
N THR A 102 10.10 16.02 -14.35
CA THR A 102 10.37 15.08 -13.27
C THR A 102 9.50 15.40 -12.06
N ILE A 103 8.81 14.39 -11.54
CA ILE A 103 7.93 14.50 -10.38
C ILE A 103 8.44 13.58 -9.29
N THR A 104 8.64 14.13 -8.10
CA THR A 104 8.82 13.35 -6.88
C THR A 104 7.46 13.08 -6.25
N ALA A 105 7.07 11.83 -6.19
CA ALA A 105 5.88 11.38 -5.48
C ALA A 105 6.25 10.94 -4.06
N ARG A 106 5.55 11.49 -3.08
CA ARG A 106 5.71 11.14 -1.67
C ARG A 106 4.40 10.65 -1.10
N LEU A 107 4.35 9.39 -0.69
CA LEU A 107 3.22 8.75 -0.04
C LEU A 107 3.45 8.68 1.47
N SER A 108 2.47 9.11 2.26
CA SER A 108 2.39 8.87 3.70
C SER A 108 1.16 8.01 3.99
N LEU A 109 1.34 6.97 4.81
CA LEU A 109 0.27 6.07 5.22
C LEU A 109 0.17 6.08 6.74
N SER A 110 -1.04 6.23 7.26
CA SER A 110 -1.35 6.09 8.68
C SER A 110 -2.61 5.28 8.86
N THR A 111 -2.78 4.70 10.03
CA THR A 111 -3.97 3.94 10.40
C THR A 111 -4.69 4.65 11.51
N ALA A 112 -6.02 4.63 11.49
CA ALA A 112 -6.88 5.07 12.57
C ALA A 112 -7.92 3.97 12.85
N PRO A 113 -8.42 3.84 14.08
CA PRO A 113 -9.49 2.89 14.38
C PRO A 113 -10.77 3.27 13.62
N PHE A 114 -11.54 2.27 13.18
CA PHE A 114 -12.83 2.50 12.52
C PHE A 114 -13.95 2.73 13.53
N TYR A 115 -14.04 1.89 14.56
CA TYR A 115 -14.93 2.07 15.71
C TYR A 115 -14.24 2.87 16.81
N THR A 116 -14.98 3.77 17.44
CA THR A 116 -14.50 4.62 18.55
C THR A 116 -15.26 4.31 19.83
N GLY A 117 -14.59 4.31 20.98
CA GLY A 117 -15.21 4.04 22.29
C GLY A 117 -15.09 2.58 22.73
N GLU A 118 -16.03 2.09 23.54
CA GLU A 118 -16.04 0.72 24.07
C GLU A 118 -16.13 -0.34 22.95
N GLU A 119 -16.82 -0.02 21.86
CA GLU A 119 -16.92 -0.88 20.66
C GLU A 119 -15.58 -1.05 19.92
N GLY A 120 -14.66 -0.09 20.08
CA GLY A 120 -13.31 -0.14 19.51
C GLY A 120 -12.26 -0.66 20.49
N ALA A 121 -12.66 -0.99 21.73
CA ALA A 121 -11.75 -1.50 22.73
C ALA A 121 -11.31 -2.93 22.38
N ASN A 122 -10.04 -3.24 22.58
CA ASN A 122 -9.60 -4.63 22.51
C ASN A 122 -10.24 -5.46 23.63
N LEU A 123 -10.12 -6.79 23.58
CA LEU A 123 -10.63 -7.70 24.63
C LEU A 123 -10.12 -7.39 26.05
N ALA A 124 -9.11 -6.52 26.18
CA ALA A 124 -8.55 -6.02 27.44
C ALA A 124 -9.12 -4.65 27.86
N GLY A 125 -10.14 -4.11 27.19
CA GLY A 125 -10.81 -2.85 27.54
C GLY A 125 -10.00 -1.59 27.24
N GLN A 126 -8.90 -1.68 26.47
CA GLN A 126 -8.09 -0.52 26.14
C GLN A 126 -8.73 0.26 24.99
N LEU A 127 -8.91 1.57 25.18
CA LEU A 127 -9.37 2.48 24.12
C LEU A 127 -8.51 2.32 22.85
N PRO A 128 -9.13 2.42 21.67
CA PRO A 128 -8.40 2.25 20.42
C PRO A 128 -7.29 3.30 20.28
N ARG A 129 -6.10 2.86 19.84
CA ARG A 129 -4.89 3.70 19.77
C ARG A 129 -5.10 4.86 18.80
N GLN A 130 -4.52 6.01 19.15
CA GLN A 130 -4.39 7.17 18.25
C GLN A 130 -3.68 6.77 16.97
N SER A 131 -3.84 7.58 15.92
CA SER A 131 -3.36 7.22 14.59
C SER A 131 -1.88 6.86 14.56
N THR A 132 -1.56 5.71 13.97
CA THR A 132 -0.16 5.23 13.89
C THR A 132 0.33 5.27 12.46
N MET A 133 1.57 5.72 12.25
CA MET A 133 2.19 5.67 10.93
C MET A 133 2.38 4.21 10.52
N LEU A 134 1.87 3.86 9.35
CA LEU A 134 2.00 2.51 8.81
C LEU A 134 3.37 2.38 8.15
N LYS A 135 4.18 1.42 8.62
CA LYS A 135 5.56 1.20 8.13
C LYS A 135 5.70 -0.04 7.24
N THR A 136 4.60 -0.72 6.92
CA THR A 136 4.62 -1.97 6.15
C THR A 136 5.10 -1.72 4.71
N PRO A 137 6.29 -2.24 4.31
CA PRO A 137 6.87 -1.96 2.99
C PRO A 137 5.98 -2.38 1.82
N LYS A 138 5.21 -3.46 2.00
CA LYS A 138 4.34 -4.04 0.98
C LYS A 138 3.29 -3.05 0.45
N LEU A 139 2.68 -2.25 1.32
CA LEU A 139 1.64 -1.29 0.91
C LEU A 139 2.22 -0.13 0.09
N TYR A 140 3.41 0.36 0.47
CA TYR A 140 4.15 1.34 -0.32
C TYR A 140 4.54 0.79 -1.69
N GLN A 141 5.07 -0.44 -1.73
CA GLN A 141 5.45 -1.10 -2.98
C GLN A 141 4.24 -1.30 -3.90
N GLN A 142 3.13 -1.79 -3.36
CA GLN A 142 1.90 -1.99 -4.12
C GLN A 142 1.39 -0.66 -4.71
N PHE A 143 1.38 0.41 -3.92
CA PHE A 143 0.99 1.73 -4.40
C PHE A 143 1.88 2.21 -5.55
N PHE A 144 3.19 2.20 -5.36
CA PHE A 144 4.11 2.71 -6.39
C PHE A 144 4.17 1.84 -7.63
N GLN A 145 3.94 0.53 -7.51
CA GLN A 145 3.80 -0.36 -8.64
C GLN A 145 2.53 -0.03 -9.44
N ALA A 146 1.39 0.13 -8.77
CA ALA A 146 0.14 0.53 -9.43
C ALA A 146 0.27 1.92 -10.09
N PHE A 147 0.88 2.88 -9.39
CA PHE A 147 1.17 4.21 -9.93
C PHE A 147 2.05 4.15 -11.17
N SER A 148 3.12 3.35 -11.14
CA SER A 148 4.03 3.18 -12.28
C SER A 148 3.32 2.53 -13.48
N ASN A 149 2.49 1.51 -13.25
CA ASN A 149 1.70 0.86 -14.29
C ASN A 149 0.72 1.85 -14.93
N ALA A 150 0.06 2.68 -14.13
CA ALA A 150 -0.88 3.69 -14.62
C ALA A 150 -0.19 4.76 -15.50
N ILE A 151 1.06 5.15 -15.19
CA ILE A 151 1.86 6.00 -16.08
C ILE A 151 2.09 5.33 -17.44
N GLN A 152 2.49 4.04 -17.42
CA GLN A 152 2.82 3.31 -18.65
C GLN A 152 1.59 3.14 -19.55
N LEU A 153 0.43 2.81 -18.98
CA LEU A 153 -0.83 2.71 -19.72
C LEU A 153 -1.20 4.03 -20.39
N LYS A 154 -0.99 5.16 -19.70
CA LYS A 154 -1.28 6.48 -20.25
C LYS A 154 -0.34 6.89 -21.39
N LYS A 155 0.90 6.41 -21.41
CA LYS A 155 1.84 6.65 -22.53
C LYS A 155 1.50 5.84 -23.78
N ALA A 156 0.72 4.77 -23.66
CA ALA A 156 0.36 3.88 -24.76
C ALA A 156 -0.91 4.30 -25.52
N LEU A 157 -1.64 5.30 -25.01
CA LEU A 157 -2.85 5.89 -25.58
C LEU A 157 -2.53 7.24 -26.22
#